data_AF-A0A8H4VF87-F1
#
_entry.id   AF-A0A8H4VF87-F1
#
_cell.length_a   1.000
_cell.length_b   1.000
_cell.length_c   1.000
_cell.angle_alpha   90.00
_cell.angle_beta   90.00
_cell.angle_gamma   90.00
#
_symmetry.space_group_name_H-M   'P 1'
#
loop_
_entity.id
_entity.type
_entity.pdbx_description
1 polymer ?
#
loop_
_entity_poly.entity_id
_entity_poly.type
_entity_poly.pdbx_seq_one_letter_code
_entity_poly.pdbx_strand_id
1 'polypeptide(L)'
;MFLRLVLAVALVAMVAPCQPMGLDTNDFGCLKGDMFYSSAGDCCSKDMAMAQRIDDKLVNVTCVTSISFPLGEEDSIPPHLDGIRRCFKGDMHDCPLGTRISSEAQQRQPLLDTSGCCTHYLETRDENNVCWRNSVNFSNWTSSEVFWAARLRDGCLRKGPLGWCCEDLKEFRDRHGACVRSAVSSGLQRDLTAAQLRQLRNFDGCGEF
;
A
#
# COMPACT_ATOMS: atom_id res chain seq x y z
N MET A 1 -65.58 46.87 -18.06
CA MET A 1 -64.85 46.11 -19.08
C MET A 1 -63.42 46.63 -19.15
N PHE A 2 -62.49 46.05 -18.38
CA PHE A 2 -61.05 46.33 -18.51
C PHE A 2 -60.29 45.06 -18.12
N LEU A 3 -59.85 44.34 -19.16
CA LEU A 3 -59.03 43.14 -19.08
C LEU A 3 -57.57 43.61 -19.03
N ARG A 4 -56.86 43.45 -17.91
CA ARG A 4 -55.40 43.64 -17.86
C ARG A 4 -54.74 42.29 -18.16
N LEU A 5 -54.20 42.16 -19.37
CA LEU A 5 -53.24 41.09 -19.69
C LEU A 5 -51.95 41.34 -18.91
N VAL A 6 -51.52 40.35 -18.13
CA VAL A 6 -50.16 40.29 -17.57
C VAL A 6 -49.33 39.45 -18.53
N LEU A 7 -48.39 40.09 -19.24
CA LEU A 7 -47.36 39.42 -20.02
C LEU A 7 -46.33 38.84 -19.03
N ALA A 8 -46.25 37.51 -18.93
CA ALA A 8 -45.15 36.84 -18.26
C ALA A 8 -43.99 36.67 -19.26
N VAL A 9 -42.90 37.41 -19.07
CA VAL A 9 -41.65 37.22 -19.80
C VAL A 9 -40.88 36.09 -19.13
N ALA A 10 -40.86 34.91 -19.74
CA ALA A 10 -40.01 33.81 -19.31
C ALA A 10 -38.59 34.02 -19.87
N LEU A 11 -37.67 34.45 -19.01
CA LEU A 11 -36.24 34.43 -19.29
C LEU A 11 -35.75 32.98 -19.24
N VAL A 12 -35.56 32.37 -20.40
CA VAL A 12 -34.86 31.08 -20.52
C VAL A 12 -33.36 31.38 -20.47
N ALA A 13 -32.77 31.29 -19.27
CA ALA A 13 -31.33 31.27 -19.12
C ALA A 13 -30.82 29.93 -19.70
N MET A 14 -30.32 29.96 -20.93
CA MET A 14 -29.60 28.84 -21.53
C MET A 14 -28.25 28.72 -20.84
N VAL A 15 -28.22 28.00 -19.72
CA VAL A 15 -26.98 27.53 -19.11
C VAL A 15 -26.46 26.43 -20.03
N ALA A 16 -25.47 26.77 -20.86
CA ALA A 16 -24.72 25.77 -21.59
C ALA A 16 -24.16 24.77 -20.55
N PRO A 17 -24.44 23.46 -20.66
CA PRO A 17 -23.84 22.49 -19.77
C PRO A 17 -22.33 22.56 -19.99
N CYS A 18 -21.59 22.92 -18.95
CA CYS A 18 -20.15 22.68 -18.91
C CYS A 18 -19.95 21.20 -19.22
N GLN A 19 -19.46 20.89 -20.42
CA GLN A 19 -18.94 19.56 -20.69
C GLN A 19 -17.72 19.39 -19.79
N PRO A 20 -17.70 18.43 -18.87
CA PRO A 20 -16.47 18.10 -18.18
C PRO A 20 -15.48 17.61 -19.24
N MET A 21 -14.44 18.40 -19.47
CA MET A 21 -13.27 17.96 -20.22
C MET A 21 -12.72 16.73 -19.51
N GLY A 22 -12.58 15.63 -20.25
CA GLY A 22 -12.21 14.32 -19.75
C GLY A 22 -10.97 14.34 -18.86
N LEU A 23 -11.20 14.04 -17.59
CA LEU A 23 -10.22 13.40 -16.73
C LEU A 23 -10.69 11.96 -16.63
N ASP A 24 -10.01 11.08 -17.34
CA ASP A 24 -10.19 9.62 -17.28
C ASP A 24 -9.63 9.12 -15.93
N THR A 25 -10.24 9.58 -14.83
CA THR A 25 -9.94 9.10 -13.49
C THR A 25 -10.67 7.79 -13.34
N ASN A 26 -10.04 6.71 -13.82
CA ASN A 26 -10.51 5.33 -13.72
C ASN A 26 -11.33 5.09 -12.45
N ASP A 27 -12.65 4.99 -12.62
CA ASP A 27 -13.66 4.71 -11.58
C ASP A 27 -13.50 3.32 -10.94
N PHE A 28 -12.40 2.63 -11.20
CA PHE A 28 -12.19 1.22 -10.90
C PHE A 28 -11.31 1.00 -9.65
N GLY A 29 -10.95 2.04 -8.90
CA GLY A 29 -10.16 1.92 -7.67
C GLY A 29 -8.64 1.91 -7.86
N CYS A 30 -7.91 1.42 -6.84
CA CYS A 30 -6.44 1.40 -6.81
C CYS A 30 -5.86 0.22 -6.00
N LEU A 31 -4.56 -0.07 -6.19
CA LEU A 31 -3.82 -1.11 -5.45
C LEU A 31 -2.77 -0.54 -4.48
N LYS A 32 -2.69 -1.07 -3.26
CA LYS A 32 -1.63 -0.80 -2.27
C LYS A 32 -1.13 -2.10 -1.63
N GLY A 33 0.09 -2.50 -1.96
CA GLY A 33 0.64 -3.79 -1.54
C GLY A 33 -0.30 -4.91 -2.00
N ASP A 34 -0.77 -5.72 -1.05
CA ASP A 34 -1.70 -6.82 -1.30
C ASP A 34 -3.19 -6.43 -1.25
N MET A 35 -3.52 -5.14 -1.17
CA MET A 35 -4.90 -4.66 -1.03
C MET A 35 -5.38 -3.86 -2.25
N PHE A 36 -6.58 -4.19 -2.72
CA PHE A 36 -7.36 -3.40 -3.66
C PHE A 36 -8.41 -2.56 -2.92
N TYR A 37 -8.51 -1.29 -3.30
CA TYR A 37 -9.47 -0.32 -2.79
C TYR A 37 -10.35 0.16 -3.95
N SER A 38 -11.63 -0.17 -3.92
CA SER A 38 -12.63 0.27 -4.89
C SER A 38 -13.04 1.72 -4.64
N SER A 39 -13.38 2.44 -5.70
CA SER A 39 -14.01 3.77 -5.64
C SER A 39 -15.37 3.75 -4.91
N ALA A 40 -16.05 2.59 -4.90
CA ALA A 40 -17.33 2.40 -4.22
C ALA A 40 -17.18 2.14 -2.70
N GLY A 41 -15.95 2.06 -2.18
CA GLY A 41 -15.65 1.75 -0.77
C GLY A 41 -15.43 0.25 -0.49
N ASP A 42 -15.58 -0.63 -1.47
CA ASP A 42 -15.23 -2.04 -1.27
C ASP A 42 -13.71 -2.25 -1.17
N CYS A 43 -13.28 -3.14 -0.27
CA CYS A 43 -11.88 -3.48 -0.08
C CYS A 43 -11.68 -4.99 -0.09
N CYS A 44 -10.69 -5.47 -0.86
CA CYS A 44 -10.34 -6.87 -0.86
C CYS A 44 -8.86 -7.10 -1.12
N SER A 45 -8.35 -8.26 -0.71
CA SER A 45 -7.01 -8.68 -1.08
C SER A 45 -6.90 -8.77 -2.62
N LYS A 46 -5.72 -8.52 -3.17
CA LYS A 46 -5.51 -8.42 -4.63
C LYS A 46 -5.93 -9.66 -5.40
N ASP A 47 -5.89 -10.82 -4.77
CA ASP A 47 -6.30 -12.11 -5.33
C ASP A 47 -7.80 -12.39 -5.27
N MET A 48 -8.53 -11.55 -4.55
CA MET A 48 -9.98 -11.46 -4.60
C MET A 48 -10.44 -10.31 -5.49
N ALA A 49 -9.54 -9.61 -6.18
CA ALA A 49 -9.89 -8.61 -7.17
C ALA A 49 -9.90 -9.22 -8.59
N MET A 50 -10.94 -8.91 -9.37
CA MET A 50 -11.09 -9.36 -10.74
C MET A 50 -11.18 -8.15 -11.66
N ALA A 51 -10.20 -8.00 -12.55
CA ALA A 51 -10.27 -7.05 -13.64
C ALA A 51 -11.11 -7.61 -14.79
N GLN A 52 -12.08 -6.83 -15.26
CA GLN A 52 -12.80 -7.09 -16.48
C GLN A 52 -12.18 -6.30 -17.62
N ARG A 53 -11.93 -6.98 -18.74
CA ARG A 53 -11.35 -6.38 -19.94
C ARG A 53 -12.20 -6.64 -21.18
N ILE A 54 -12.29 -5.64 -22.04
CA ILE A 54 -12.92 -5.72 -23.37
C ILE A 54 -11.92 -5.12 -24.35
N ASP A 55 -11.52 -5.87 -25.39
CA ASP A 55 -10.51 -5.46 -26.37
C ASP A 55 -9.21 -4.92 -25.71
N ASP A 56 -8.68 -5.69 -24.75
CA ASP A 56 -7.51 -5.37 -23.91
C ASP A 56 -7.62 -4.13 -23.02
N LYS A 57 -8.74 -3.40 -23.05
CA LYS A 57 -8.98 -2.25 -22.19
C LYS A 57 -9.61 -2.68 -20.88
N LEU A 58 -9.07 -2.16 -19.78
CA LEU A 58 -9.65 -2.32 -18.46
C LEU A 58 -10.99 -1.56 -18.41
N VAL A 59 -12.09 -2.28 -18.16
CA VAL A 59 -13.44 -1.70 -18.09
C VAL A 59 -14.06 -1.76 -16.71
N ASN A 60 -13.57 -2.64 -15.82
CA ASN A 60 -14.04 -2.72 -14.44
C ASN A 60 -13.05 -3.50 -13.56
N VAL A 61 -13.10 -3.29 -12.24
CA VAL A 61 -12.44 -4.13 -11.25
C VAL A 61 -13.39 -4.34 -10.08
N THR A 62 -13.60 -5.60 -9.69
CA THR A 62 -14.55 -5.95 -8.62
C THR A 62 -13.97 -6.94 -7.63
N CYS A 63 -14.45 -6.90 -6.39
CA CYS A 63 -14.12 -7.92 -5.39
C CYS A 63 -15.01 -9.16 -5.57
N VAL A 64 -14.39 -10.30 -5.90
CA VAL A 64 -15.05 -11.60 -6.07
C VAL A 64 -15.01 -12.43 -4.78
N THR A 65 -15.82 -13.49 -4.73
CA THR A 65 -15.93 -14.39 -3.58
C THR A 65 -15.10 -15.68 -3.71
N SER A 66 -14.52 -15.93 -4.88
CA SER A 66 -13.73 -17.12 -5.17
C SER A 66 -12.46 -16.76 -5.93
N ILE A 67 -11.37 -17.43 -5.60
CA ILE A 67 -10.06 -17.23 -6.21
C ILE A 67 -9.98 -18.09 -7.48
N SER A 68 -9.46 -17.51 -8.56
CA SER A 68 -9.23 -18.25 -9.81
C SER A 68 -7.83 -18.05 -10.41
N PHE A 69 -6.92 -17.35 -9.72
CA PHE A 69 -5.63 -16.97 -10.32
C PHE A 69 -4.43 -17.06 -9.36
N PRO A 70 -3.23 -17.30 -9.90
CA PRO A 70 -1.98 -17.21 -9.14
C PRO A 70 -1.67 -15.77 -8.72
N LEU A 71 -1.08 -15.66 -7.53
CA LEU A 71 -1.04 -14.46 -6.70
C LEU A 71 0.00 -13.41 -7.11
N GLY A 72 0.96 -13.78 -7.95
CA GLY A 72 2.10 -12.94 -8.29
C GLY A 72 2.97 -12.59 -7.06
N GLU A 73 3.99 -11.75 -7.26
CA GLU A 73 4.86 -11.30 -6.17
C GLU A 73 4.17 -10.18 -5.35
N GLU A 74 4.48 -10.06 -4.05
CA GLU A 74 3.86 -9.13 -3.08
C GLU A 74 3.87 -7.67 -3.59
N ASP A 75 5.00 -7.23 -4.14
CA ASP A 75 5.21 -5.85 -4.61
C ASP A 75 4.93 -5.63 -6.09
N SER A 76 4.46 -6.66 -6.80
CA SER A 76 4.10 -6.59 -8.22
C SER A 76 2.59 -6.46 -8.40
N ILE A 77 2.16 -5.71 -9.41
CA ILE A 77 0.78 -5.77 -9.87
C ILE A 77 0.65 -7.08 -10.65
N PRO A 78 -0.21 -8.03 -10.23
CA PRO A 78 -0.37 -9.28 -10.94
C PRO A 78 -0.79 -9.04 -12.39
N PRO A 79 -0.39 -9.89 -13.35
CA PRO A 79 -0.72 -9.69 -14.77
C PRO A 79 -2.22 -9.52 -15.04
N HIS A 80 -3.08 -10.20 -14.27
CA HIS A 80 -4.54 -10.10 -14.41
C HIS A 80 -5.12 -8.78 -13.88
N LEU A 81 -4.34 -7.99 -13.14
CA LEU A 81 -4.70 -6.65 -12.63
C LEU A 81 -3.90 -5.53 -13.31
N ASP A 82 -3.21 -5.84 -14.40
CA ASP A 82 -2.48 -4.85 -15.18
C ASP A 82 -3.41 -3.68 -15.57
N GLY A 83 -2.85 -2.47 -15.71
CA GLY A 83 -3.61 -1.24 -15.96
C GLY A 83 -4.29 -0.62 -14.74
N ILE A 84 -4.37 -1.32 -13.60
CA ILE A 84 -4.81 -0.68 -12.34
C ILE A 84 -3.67 0.16 -11.78
N ARG A 85 -3.97 1.39 -11.36
CA ARG A 85 -2.99 2.29 -10.76
C ARG A 85 -2.70 1.94 -9.29
N ARG A 86 -1.52 2.32 -8.80
CA ARG A 86 -1.23 2.28 -7.36
C ARG A 86 -2.01 3.37 -6.60
N CYS A 87 -2.35 3.07 -5.35
CA CYS A 87 -3.01 4.02 -4.46
C CYS A 87 -2.06 5.11 -3.99
N PHE A 88 -2.56 6.34 -4.01
CA PHE A 88 -2.06 7.46 -3.25
C PHE A 88 -2.80 7.57 -1.91
N LYS A 89 -2.31 8.41 -1.00
CA LYS A 89 -2.86 8.53 0.36
C LYS A 89 -4.36 8.88 0.37
N GLY A 90 -4.85 9.64 -0.61
CA GLY A 90 -6.24 10.06 -0.73
C GLY A 90 -7.17 9.07 -1.43
N ASP A 91 -6.65 8.00 -2.03
CA ASP A 91 -7.46 6.98 -2.72
C ASP A 91 -7.92 5.85 -1.81
N MET A 92 -7.35 5.77 -0.61
CA MET A 92 -7.77 4.80 0.37
C MET A 92 -9.08 5.28 1.00
N HIS A 93 -10.13 4.49 0.79
CA HIS A 93 -11.46 4.73 1.33
C HIS A 93 -11.71 3.89 2.58
N ASP A 94 -12.72 4.29 3.36
CA ASP A 94 -13.26 3.44 4.41
C ASP A 94 -13.93 2.22 3.76
N CYS A 95 -13.78 1.05 4.39
CA CYS A 95 -14.32 -0.22 3.92
C CYS A 95 -15.63 -0.54 4.69
N PRO A 96 -16.80 0.01 4.32
CA PRO A 96 -18.04 -0.14 5.09
C PRO A 96 -18.52 -1.59 5.21
N LEU A 97 -18.15 -2.44 4.23
CA LEU A 97 -18.45 -3.87 4.24
C LEU A 97 -17.29 -4.72 4.79
N GLY A 98 -16.30 -4.08 5.41
CA GLY A 98 -15.07 -4.70 5.85
C GLY A 98 -14.13 -5.06 4.70
N THR A 99 -13.03 -5.72 5.05
CA THR A 99 -12.01 -6.16 4.09
C THR A 99 -12.18 -7.66 3.81
N ARG A 100 -12.31 -8.04 2.54
CA ARG A 100 -12.32 -9.46 2.14
C ARG A 100 -10.90 -9.94 1.90
N ILE A 101 -10.50 -11.03 2.53
CA ILE A 101 -9.13 -11.55 2.48
C ILE A 101 -9.21 -13.06 2.20
N SER A 102 -8.47 -13.55 1.21
CA SER A 102 -8.33 -14.98 0.94
C SER A 102 -7.46 -15.67 1.99
N SER A 103 -7.51 -17.01 2.09
CA SER A 103 -6.62 -17.74 2.99
C SER A 103 -5.14 -17.55 2.63
N GLU A 104 -4.83 -17.45 1.34
CA GLU A 104 -3.48 -17.25 0.82
C GLU A 104 -2.98 -15.81 1.04
N ALA A 105 -3.85 -14.81 0.88
CA ALA A 105 -3.54 -13.44 1.26
C ALA A 105 -3.48 -13.29 2.79
N GLN A 106 -4.19 -14.10 3.57
CA GLN A 106 -4.08 -14.12 5.03
C GLN A 106 -2.75 -14.75 5.48
N GLN A 107 -2.24 -15.74 4.75
CA GLN A 107 -0.90 -16.33 4.97
C GLN A 107 0.24 -15.39 4.55
N ARG A 108 0.02 -14.57 3.50
CA ARG A 108 0.99 -13.58 2.98
C ARG A 108 0.91 -12.24 3.68
N GLN A 109 -0.27 -11.85 4.16
CA GLN A 109 -0.40 -10.85 5.19
C GLN A 109 0.59 -11.27 6.25
N PRO A 110 1.47 -10.35 6.72
CA PRO A 110 2.32 -10.68 7.84
C PRO A 110 1.37 -11.28 8.86
N LEU A 111 1.62 -12.54 9.23
CA LEU A 111 0.96 -13.17 10.36
C LEU A 111 1.22 -12.20 11.51
N LEU A 112 0.32 -11.24 11.66
CA LEU A 112 -0.05 -10.69 12.92
C LEU A 112 -0.64 -11.92 13.57
N ASP A 113 0.23 -12.76 14.15
CA ASP A 113 -0.19 -13.48 15.32
C ASP A 113 -0.72 -12.37 16.21
N THR A 114 -2.05 -12.27 16.28
CA THR A 114 -2.79 -11.16 16.88
C THR A 114 -2.55 -11.06 18.39
N SER A 115 -1.62 -11.85 18.92
CA SER A 115 -1.12 -11.84 20.28
C SER A 115 0.13 -10.93 20.49
N GLY A 116 0.75 -10.39 19.43
CA GLY A 116 1.99 -9.60 19.48
C GLY A 116 1.91 -8.13 19.03
N CYS A 117 2.90 -7.33 19.42
CA CYS A 117 3.05 -5.91 19.03
C CYS A 117 3.59 -5.72 17.60
N CYS A 118 2.92 -6.34 16.63
CA CYS A 118 3.39 -6.44 15.24
C CYS A 118 2.65 -5.52 14.27
N THR A 119 1.61 -4.79 14.71
CA THR A 119 0.73 -3.97 13.86
C THR A 119 1.50 -2.87 13.14
N HIS A 120 2.46 -2.24 13.81
CA HIS A 120 3.33 -1.23 13.20
C HIS A 120 4.79 -1.69 13.23
N TYR A 121 5.57 -1.36 12.20
CA TYR A 121 6.94 -1.88 12.07
C TYR A 121 7.89 -1.42 13.17
N LEU A 122 7.69 -0.23 13.77
CA LEU A 122 8.44 0.28 14.94
C LEU A 122 7.81 -0.04 16.30
N GLU A 123 6.74 -0.81 16.31
CA GLU A 123 6.07 -1.18 17.55
C GLU A 123 6.78 -2.38 18.19
N THR A 124 6.99 -2.32 19.49
CA THR A 124 7.37 -3.49 20.30
C THR A 124 6.68 -3.38 21.64
N ARG A 125 6.64 -4.49 22.36
CA ARG A 125 6.16 -4.51 23.74
C ARG A 125 7.12 -3.77 24.68
N ASP A 126 6.59 -2.88 25.50
CA ASP A 126 7.32 -2.22 26.59
C ASP A 126 7.35 -3.09 27.87
N GLU A 127 7.96 -2.57 28.94
CA GLU A 127 8.07 -3.27 30.23
C GLU A 127 6.70 -3.54 30.90
N ASN A 128 5.66 -2.79 30.53
CA ASN A 128 4.30 -2.91 31.05
C ASN A 128 3.40 -3.81 30.17
N ASN A 129 4.00 -4.53 29.23
CA ASN A 129 3.30 -5.34 28.23
C ASN A 129 2.42 -4.56 27.24
N VAL A 130 2.62 -3.25 27.12
CA VAL A 130 1.89 -2.38 26.19
C VAL A 130 2.64 -2.28 24.87
N CYS A 131 1.92 -2.39 23.76
CA CYS A 131 2.49 -2.15 22.44
C CYS A 131 2.71 -0.65 22.22
N TRP A 132 3.97 -0.26 22.06
CA TRP A 132 4.35 1.14 21.91
C TRP A 132 5.36 1.33 20.79
N ARG A 133 5.32 2.51 20.14
CA ARG A 133 6.29 2.87 19.10
C ARG A 133 7.59 3.33 19.72
N ASN A 134 8.64 2.56 19.50
CA ASN A 134 9.96 2.89 20.03
C ASN A 134 10.74 3.80 19.08
N SER A 135 11.45 4.77 19.66
CA SER A 135 12.51 5.49 18.96
C SER A 135 13.77 4.64 19.03
N VAL A 136 14.17 4.05 17.90
CA VAL A 136 15.31 3.13 17.82
C VAL A 136 16.45 3.81 17.07
N ASN A 137 17.65 3.75 17.63
CA ASN A 137 18.85 4.22 16.95
C ASN A 137 19.46 3.11 16.10
N PHE A 138 19.01 3.00 14.85
CA PHE A 138 19.53 1.97 13.92
C PHE A 138 20.99 2.20 13.49
N SER A 139 21.59 3.35 13.77
CA SER A 139 23.04 3.53 13.61
C SER A 139 23.84 2.78 14.68
N ASN A 140 23.20 2.38 15.79
CA ASN A 140 23.78 1.55 16.83
C ASN A 140 23.29 0.10 16.68
N TRP A 141 24.24 -0.80 16.41
CA TRP A 141 23.99 -2.23 16.25
C TRP A 141 23.24 -2.85 17.44
N THR A 142 23.72 -2.60 18.67
CA THR A 142 23.10 -3.13 19.89
C THR A 142 21.66 -2.65 20.05
N SER A 143 21.37 -1.37 19.78
CA SER A 143 20.02 -0.83 19.83
C SER A 143 19.10 -1.50 18.80
N SER A 144 19.61 -1.77 17.60
CA SER A 144 18.90 -2.49 16.54
C SER A 144 18.60 -3.93 16.95
N GLU A 145 19.59 -4.65 17.49
CA GLU A 145 19.40 -6.04 17.94
C GLU A 145 18.38 -6.16 19.06
N VAL A 146 18.40 -5.25 20.04
CA VAL A 146 17.40 -5.25 21.12
C VAL A 146 15.99 -5.08 20.57
N PHE A 147 15.81 -4.17 19.61
CA PHE A 147 14.54 -3.94 18.95
C PHE A 147 14.07 -5.18 18.15
N TRP A 148 14.94 -5.76 17.33
CA TRP A 148 14.58 -6.93 16.52
C TRP A 148 14.33 -8.17 17.37
N ALA A 149 15.08 -8.36 18.46
CA ALA A 149 14.80 -9.40 19.43
C ALA A 149 13.43 -9.22 20.07
N ALA A 150 13.04 -7.99 20.44
CA ALA A 150 11.71 -7.73 20.97
C ALA A 150 10.60 -8.05 19.96
N ARG A 151 10.76 -7.64 18.70
CA ARG A 151 9.83 -7.98 17.63
C ARG A 151 9.69 -9.49 17.41
N LEU A 152 10.82 -10.21 17.38
CA LEU A 152 10.81 -11.67 17.24
C LEU A 152 10.14 -12.37 18.42
N ARG A 153 10.28 -11.85 19.65
CA ARG A 153 9.54 -12.36 20.82
C ARG A 153 8.02 -12.19 20.69
N ASP A 154 7.59 -11.10 20.07
CA ASP A 154 6.17 -10.83 19.77
C ASP A 154 5.69 -11.59 18.52
N GLY A 155 6.50 -12.50 17.95
CA GLY A 155 6.14 -13.29 16.76
C GLY A 155 6.26 -12.52 15.44
N CYS A 156 6.79 -11.31 15.45
CA CYS A 156 6.94 -10.53 14.22
C CYS A 156 8.12 -11.05 13.38
N LEU A 157 7.97 -10.99 12.06
CA LEU A 157 9.07 -11.26 11.14
C LEU A 157 10.17 -10.20 11.28
N ARG A 158 11.43 -10.63 11.18
CA ARG A 158 12.61 -9.75 11.13
C ARG A 158 12.79 -9.18 9.71
N LYS A 159 11.83 -8.36 9.29
CA LYS A 159 11.79 -7.66 8.01
C LYS A 159 11.48 -6.17 8.22
N GLY A 160 12.23 -5.31 7.54
CA GLY A 160 11.98 -3.86 7.51
C GLY A 160 10.64 -3.51 6.85
N PRO A 161 10.24 -2.22 6.90
CA PRO A 161 9.00 -1.77 6.26
C PRO A 161 9.02 -1.89 4.73
N LEU A 162 10.21 -2.05 4.13
CA LEU A 162 10.42 -2.21 2.70
C LEU A 162 10.64 -3.68 2.29
N GLY A 163 10.57 -4.63 3.23
CA GLY A 163 10.68 -6.07 2.97
C GLY A 163 11.85 -6.75 3.68
N TRP A 164 12.22 -7.94 3.18
CA TRP A 164 13.31 -8.79 3.69
C TRP A 164 14.70 -8.18 3.48
N CYS A 165 15.74 -8.78 4.03
CA CYS A 165 17.09 -8.36 3.68
C CYS A 165 17.42 -8.59 2.20
N CYS A 166 18.23 -7.70 1.64
CA CYS A 166 18.93 -8.00 0.40
C CYS A 166 19.94 -9.12 0.64
N GLU A 167 19.97 -10.10 -0.26
CA GLU A 167 20.88 -11.25 -0.17
C GLU A 167 22.35 -10.82 -0.22
N ASP A 168 22.67 -9.85 -1.07
CA ASP A 168 24.01 -9.26 -1.12
C ASP A 168 24.21 -8.28 0.05
N LEU A 169 25.31 -8.47 0.78
CA LEU A 169 25.71 -7.62 1.90
C LEU A 169 26.03 -6.18 1.46
N LYS A 170 26.34 -5.97 0.18
CA LYS A 170 26.62 -4.66 -0.43
C LYS A 170 25.36 -3.98 -0.97
N GLU A 171 24.22 -4.64 -0.88
CA GLU A 171 22.94 -4.11 -1.33
C GLU A 171 22.10 -3.61 -0.16
N PHE A 172 21.23 -2.66 -0.49
CA PHE A 172 20.25 -2.08 0.41
C PHE A 172 18.94 -1.84 -0.35
N ARG A 173 17.84 -1.68 0.37
CA ARG A 173 16.55 -1.36 -0.25
C ARG A 173 16.49 0.11 -0.61
N ASP A 174 16.16 0.38 -1.87
CA ASP A 174 15.78 1.72 -2.26
C ASP A 174 14.38 2.12 -1.75
N ARG A 175 13.96 3.35 -2.04
CA ARG A 175 12.62 3.85 -1.67
C ARG A 175 11.45 3.05 -2.26
N HIS A 176 11.71 2.20 -3.26
CA HIS A 176 10.73 1.33 -3.93
C HIS A 176 10.80 -0.11 -3.42
N GLY A 177 11.72 -0.42 -2.49
CA GLY A 177 11.94 -1.76 -1.96
C GLY A 177 12.83 -2.64 -2.83
N ALA A 178 13.41 -2.14 -3.92
CA ALA A 178 14.34 -2.90 -4.75
C ALA A 178 15.73 -2.95 -4.11
N CYS A 179 16.39 -4.10 -4.19
CA CYS A 179 17.78 -4.24 -3.76
C CYS A 179 18.70 -3.58 -4.79
N VAL A 180 19.46 -2.59 -4.33
CA VAL A 180 20.35 -1.80 -5.18
C VAL A 180 21.73 -1.68 -4.54
N ARG A 181 22.76 -1.60 -5.39
CA ARG A 181 24.15 -1.36 -4.96
C ARG A 181 24.51 0.12 -4.92
N SER A 182 23.79 0.96 -5.67
CA SER A 182 24.08 2.39 -5.79
C SER A 182 22.87 3.24 -5.42
N ALA A 183 23.08 4.17 -4.49
CA ALA A 183 22.08 5.16 -4.09
C ALA A 183 21.70 6.09 -5.26
N VAL A 184 22.65 6.32 -6.16
CA VAL A 184 22.48 7.16 -7.36
C VAL A 184 21.47 6.54 -8.33
N SER A 185 21.50 5.22 -8.55
CA SER A 185 20.52 4.54 -9.45
C SER A 185 19.10 4.49 -8.89
N SER A 186 18.94 4.67 -7.57
CA SER A 186 17.65 4.65 -6.86
C SER A 186 17.02 6.02 -6.61
N GLY A 187 17.65 7.12 -7.06
CA GLY A 187 17.14 8.48 -6.84
C GLY A 187 17.44 9.07 -5.46
N LEU A 188 18.44 8.54 -4.74
CA LEU A 188 19.05 9.19 -3.58
C LEU A 188 20.24 10.04 -4.05
N GLN A 189 20.34 11.28 -3.57
CA GLN A 189 21.20 12.32 -4.15
C GLN A 189 22.73 12.13 -3.95
N ARG A 190 23.20 11.10 -3.23
CA ARG A 190 24.63 10.90 -2.92
C ARG A 190 24.97 9.43 -2.72
N ASP A 191 26.25 9.09 -2.95
CA ASP A 191 26.83 7.83 -2.48
C ASP A 191 26.67 7.71 -0.96
N LEU A 192 26.13 6.58 -0.50
CA LEU A 192 25.97 6.30 0.92
C LEU A 192 27.32 5.90 1.51
N THR A 193 27.67 6.48 2.65
CA THR A 193 28.82 6.01 3.43
C THR A 193 28.57 4.61 3.97
N ALA A 194 29.63 3.86 4.28
CA ALA A 194 29.51 2.54 4.90
C ALA A 194 28.66 2.56 6.20
N ALA A 195 28.72 3.65 6.97
CA ALA A 195 27.91 3.83 8.17
C ALA A 195 26.41 3.99 7.85
N GLN A 196 26.08 4.71 6.78
CA GLN A 196 24.69 4.88 6.33
C GLN A 196 24.12 3.58 5.76
N LEU A 197 24.92 2.82 5.00
CA LEU A 197 24.54 1.49 4.52
C LEU A 197 24.27 0.55 5.71
N ARG A 198 25.14 0.54 6.71
CA ARG A 198 24.97 -0.24 7.93
C ARG A 198 23.68 0.13 8.67
N GLN A 199 23.38 1.42 8.79
CA GLN A 199 22.14 1.90 9.40
C GLN A 199 20.90 1.42 8.64
N LEU A 200 20.89 1.47 7.30
CA LEU A 200 19.79 0.98 6.48
C LEU A 200 19.61 -0.53 6.64
N ARG A 201 20.71 -1.28 6.64
CA ARG A 201 20.69 -2.73 6.87
C ARG A 201 20.14 -3.08 8.26
N ASN A 202 20.57 -2.37 9.30
CA ASN A 202 20.04 -2.52 10.65
C ASN A 202 18.53 -2.21 10.71
N PHE A 203 18.10 -1.15 10.02
CA PHE A 203 16.70 -0.77 9.88
C PHE A 203 15.86 -1.83 9.14
N ASP A 204 16.46 -2.56 8.21
CA ASP A 204 15.80 -3.65 7.47
C ASP A 204 15.80 -4.99 8.24
N GLY A 205 16.40 -5.04 9.44
CA GLY A 205 16.54 -6.28 10.21
C GLY A 205 17.73 -7.13 9.81
N CYS A 206 18.62 -6.59 8.98
CA CYS A 206 19.76 -7.32 8.47
C CYS A 206 20.89 -7.27 9.47
N GLY A 207 21.21 -8.45 10.02
CA GLY A 207 22.37 -8.59 10.85
C GLY A 207 23.67 -8.57 10.04
N GLU A 208 24.71 -7.89 10.54
CA GLU A 208 26.07 -8.17 10.05
C GLU A 208 26.49 -9.54 10.60
N PHE A 209 26.66 -10.53 9.71
CA PHE A 209 27.54 -11.68 9.94
C PHE A 209 28.83 -11.46 9.17
#